data_AF-A0A661W392-F1
#
_entry.id   AF-A0A661W392-F1
#
_cell.length_a   1.000
_cell.length_b   1.000
_cell.length_c   1.000
_cell.angle_alpha   90.00
_cell.angle_beta   90.00
_cell.angle_gamma   90.00
#
_symmetry.space_group_name_H-M   'P 1'
#
loop_
_entity.id
_entity.type
_entity.pdbx_description
1 polymer ?
#
loop_
_entity_poly.entity_id
_entity_poly.type
_entity_poly.pdbx_seq_one_letter_code
_entity_poly.pdbx_strand_id
1 'polypeptide(L)'
;MKTQAEPIVEVLAELVPDQGMTLARQHGSQALATAQAIEVELSPHLGGNPTYAPLWQQFQAQPVTMAPALAGVLQVILAADAALARRLDVLLASYRQALSTTTTINTGGGAYIGGDMTVSGGDFVGRDKIHITGDGNVVGDHNSATVIKRTGMTGAEIAALFDRALALARRKPPEVREDLESAVEIAQEETQKGDDADKSLLNKALDVLLDKGPDILELVLDAILNPAAAAGKGARMLAKQARGTLRRKDAETLIYNHV
;
A
#
# COMPACT_ATOMS: atom_id res chain seq x y z
N MET A 1 31.05 32.41 25.87
CA MET A 1 30.69 31.65 24.65
C MET A 1 30.74 30.18 25.01
N LYS A 2 29.64 29.43 24.86
CA LYS A 2 29.71 27.96 24.98
C LYS A 2 30.61 27.46 23.86
N THR A 3 31.57 26.61 24.20
CA THR A 3 32.59 26.12 23.26
C THR A 3 31.95 25.17 22.26
N GLN A 4 32.16 25.42 20.96
CA GLN A 4 31.57 24.62 19.87
C GLN A 4 32.21 23.24 19.71
N ALA A 5 33.24 22.94 20.50
CA ALA A 5 33.98 21.69 20.46
C ALA A 5 33.11 20.47 20.81
N GLU A 6 32.24 20.57 21.81
CA GLU A 6 31.37 19.48 22.25
C GLU A 6 30.41 19.01 21.12
N PRO A 7 29.57 19.90 20.53
CA PRO A 7 28.72 19.51 19.41
C PRO A 7 29.47 18.91 18.22
N ILE A 8 30.67 19.42 17.91
CA ILE A 8 31.47 18.91 16.79
C ILE A 8 31.92 17.48 17.07
N VAL A 9 32.37 17.20 18.29
CA VAL A 9 32.78 15.85 18.69
C VAL A 9 31.60 14.89 18.73
N GLU A 10 30.41 15.34 19.14
CA GLU A 10 29.19 14.52 19.05
C GLU A 10 28.90 14.08 17.61
N VAL A 11 28.99 15.00 16.64
CA VAL A 11 28.81 14.68 15.21
C VAL A 11 29.85 13.66 14.73
N LEU A 12 31.11 13.83 15.10
CA LEU A 12 32.17 12.87 14.75
C LEU A 12 31.96 11.51 15.42
N ALA A 13 31.47 11.49 16.66
CA ALA A 13 31.25 10.26 17.41
C ALA A 13 30.10 9.42 16.82
N GLU A 14 29.13 10.06 16.17
CA GLU A 14 28.07 9.41 15.41
C GLU A 14 28.55 8.95 14.02
N LEU A 15 29.41 9.75 13.37
CA LEU A 15 29.94 9.47 12.03
C LEU A 15 30.92 8.29 12.00
N VAL A 16 31.89 8.26 12.92
CA VAL A 16 33.06 7.38 12.83
C VAL A 16 32.77 5.87 12.95
N PRO A 17 31.90 5.38 13.88
CA PRO A 17 31.70 3.94 14.11
C PRO A 17 31.32 3.14 12.86
N ASP A 18 30.54 3.72 11.96
CA ASP A 18 30.00 3.04 10.78
C ASP A 18 30.11 3.88 9.49
N GLN A 19 31.04 4.83 9.47
CA GLN A 19 31.24 5.78 8.36
C GLN A 19 29.96 6.59 8.03
N GLY A 20 29.09 6.77 9.01
CA GLY A 20 27.86 7.54 8.92
C GLY A 20 26.70 6.81 8.25
N MET A 21 26.75 5.48 8.11
CA MET A 21 25.64 4.69 7.59
C MET A 21 24.37 4.83 8.45
N THR A 22 24.52 4.90 9.78
CA THR A 22 23.39 5.12 10.69
C THR A 22 22.85 6.55 10.56
N LEU A 23 23.75 7.53 10.55
CA LEU A 23 23.41 8.93 10.39
C LEU A 23 22.68 9.21 9.06
N ALA A 24 23.10 8.59 7.95
CA ALA A 24 22.41 8.70 6.67
C ALA A 24 21.01 8.06 6.67
N ARG A 25 20.83 6.94 7.38
CA ARG A 25 19.53 6.27 7.52
C ARG A 25 18.56 7.10 8.37
N GLN A 26 19.06 7.74 9.42
CA GLN A 26 18.23 8.49 10.37
C GLN A 26 17.93 9.92 9.90
N HIS A 27 18.92 10.58 9.30
CA HIS A 27 18.89 12.02 9.04
C HIS A 27 19.07 12.39 7.56
N GLY A 28 19.24 11.39 6.70
CA GLY A 28 19.36 11.58 5.26
C GLY A 28 20.78 11.92 4.78
N SER A 29 20.95 11.95 3.46
CA SER A 29 22.27 12.13 2.81
C SER A 29 22.88 13.51 3.05
N GLN A 30 22.07 14.55 3.26
CA GLN A 30 22.56 15.91 3.51
C GLN A 30 23.24 16.04 4.88
N ALA A 31 22.69 15.39 5.91
CA ALA A 31 23.31 15.34 7.23
C ALA A 31 24.67 14.62 7.16
N LEU A 32 24.73 13.49 6.44
CA LEU A 32 25.97 12.74 6.23
C LEU A 32 27.04 13.57 5.52
N ALA A 33 26.69 14.21 4.40
CA ALA A 33 27.63 15.03 3.65
C ALA A 33 28.22 16.16 4.52
N THR A 34 27.40 16.76 5.38
CA THR A 34 27.86 17.84 6.27
C THR A 34 28.73 17.33 7.41
N ALA A 35 28.39 16.17 8.00
CA ALA A 35 29.21 15.52 9.02
C ALA A 35 30.60 15.12 8.46
N GLN A 36 30.65 14.57 7.24
CA GLN A 36 31.89 14.24 6.55
C GLN A 36 32.73 15.49 6.27
N ALA A 37 32.11 16.61 5.90
CA ALA A 37 32.82 17.87 5.70
C ALA A 37 33.49 18.38 6.99
N ILE A 38 32.84 18.18 8.15
CA ILE A 38 33.43 18.49 9.47
C ILE A 38 34.67 17.63 9.73
N GLU A 39 34.60 16.32 9.46
CA GLU A 39 35.75 15.41 9.62
C GLU A 39 36.91 15.78 8.69
N VAL A 40 36.62 16.14 7.44
CA VAL A 40 37.63 16.55 6.44
C VAL A 40 38.35 17.83 6.86
N GLU A 41 37.64 18.82 7.41
CA GLU A 41 38.26 20.04 7.92
C GLU A 41 39.16 19.77 9.13
N LEU A 42 38.80 18.80 9.99
CA LEU A 42 39.52 18.54 11.24
C LEU A 42 40.70 17.57 11.09
N SER A 43 40.62 16.63 10.15
CA SER A 43 41.61 15.58 9.97
C SER A 43 43.06 16.09 9.81
N PRO A 44 43.34 17.17 9.04
CA PRO A 44 44.70 17.70 8.93
C PRO A 44 45.25 18.26 10.25
N HIS A 45 44.40 18.87 11.08
CA HIS A 45 44.81 19.47 12.36
C HIS A 45 45.00 18.43 13.46
N LEU A 46 44.19 17.37 13.45
CA LEU A 46 44.22 16.30 14.45
C LEU A 46 45.21 15.19 14.07
N GLY A 47 45.16 14.70 12.83
CA GLY A 47 46.02 13.61 12.35
C GLY A 47 47.38 14.08 11.82
N GLY A 48 47.47 15.31 11.30
CA GLY A 48 48.72 15.87 10.78
C GLY A 48 49.65 16.44 11.85
N ASN A 49 49.14 16.66 13.07
CA ASN A 49 49.94 17.14 14.21
C ASN A 49 50.39 15.95 15.08
N PRO A 50 51.70 15.67 15.22
CA PRO A 50 52.21 14.57 16.03
C PRO A 50 51.75 14.59 17.50
N THR A 51 51.45 15.79 18.03
CA THR A 51 50.94 15.95 19.40
C THR A 51 49.52 15.40 19.58
N TYR A 52 48.68 15.50 18.54
CA TYR A 52 47.26 15.13 18.62
C TYR A 52 46.93 13.81 17.91
N ALA A 53 47.78 13.38 16.98
CA ALA A 53 47.57 12.17 16.17
C ALA A 53 47.26 10.90 17.00
N PRO A 54 47.94 10.62 18.13
CA PRO A 54 47.60 9.45 18.95
C PRO A 54 46.19 9.52 19.54
N LEU A 55 45.75 10.70 19.97
CA LEU A 55 44.41 10.89 20.52
C LEU A 55 43.34 10.74 19.44
N TRP A 56 43.61 11.25 18.23
CA TRP A 56 42.71 11.09 17.09
C TRP A 56 42.54 9.62 16.70
N GLN A 57 43.61 8.84 16.65
CA GLN A 57 43.54 7.40 16.41
C GLN A 57 42.76 6.65 17.49
N GLN A 58 42.95 7.01 18.77
CA GLN A 58 42.19 6.42 19.87
C GLN A 58 40.70 6.78 19.78
N PHE A 59 40.37 8.01 19.41
CA PHE A 59 39.00 8.41 19.14
C PHE A 59 38.38 7.61 17.98
N GLN A 60 39.13 7.38 16.91
CA GLN A 60 38.63 6.57 15.80
C GLN A 60 38.31 5.12 16.21
N ALA A 61 39.08 4.57 17.15
CA ALA A 61 38.82 3.25 17.70
C ALA A 61 37.67 3.22 18.73
N GLN A 62 37.51 4.28 19.52
CA GLN A 62 36.56 4.37 20.65
C GLN A 62 35.91 5.76 20.75
N PRO A 63 35.04 6.14 19.81
CA PRO A 63 34.58 7.52 19.66
C PRO A 63 33.79 8.02 20.89
N VAL A 64 32.94 7.18 21.47
CA VAL A 64 32.15 7.52 22.66
C VAL A 64 33.03 7.71 23.90
N THR A 65 33.97 6.79 24.13
CA THR A 65 34.85 6.84 25.32
C THR A 65 35.82 8.02 25.26
N MET A 66 36.34 8.32 24.07
CA MET A 66 37.39 9.34 23.87
C MET A 66 36.83 10.73 23.58
N ALA A 67 35.51 10.89 23.40
CA ALA A 67 34.88 12.16 23.08
C ALA A 67 35.26 13.32 24.04
N PRO A 68 35.23 13.16 25.38
CA PRO A 68 35.59 14.27 26.28
C PRO A 68 37.04 14.74 26.11
N ALA A 69 37.96 13.80 25.89
CA ALA A 69 39.38 14.12 25.67
C ALA A 69 39.58 14.85 24.33
N LEU A 70 38.90 14.41 23.27
CA LEU A 70 38.94 15.09 21.97
C LEU A 70 38.34 16.50 22.05
N ALA A 71 37.25 16.68 22.80
CA ALA A 71 36.62 17.99 22.97
C ALA A 71 37.58 19.01 23.62
N GLY A 72 38.37 18.59 24.61
CA GLY A 72 39.40 19.42 25.23
C GLY A 72 40.50 19.86 24.26
N VAL A 73 41.00 18.93 23.43
CA VAL A 73 42.00 19.26 22.39
C VAL A 73 41.41 20.18 21.34
N LEU A 74 40.20 19.90 20.88
CA LEU A 74 39.52 20.72 19.88
C LEU A 74 39.29 22.15 20.40
N GLN A 75 38.95 22.34 21.68
CA GLN A 75 38.85 23.66 22.28
C GLN A 75 40.15 24.46 22.17
N VAL A 76 41.31 23.83 22.38
CA VAL A 76 42.62 24.49 22.22
C VAL A 76 42.88 24.86 20.77
N ILE A 77 42.61 23.94 19.82
CA ILE A 77 42.79 24.19 18.39
C ILE A 77 41.92 25.36 17.91
N LEU A 78 40.63 25.38 18.29
CA LEU A 78 39.70 26.43 17.87
C LEU A 78 39.99 27.79 18.52
N ALA A 79 40.56 27.80 19.74
CA ALA A 79 41.03 29.03 20.36
C ALA A 79 42.27 29.61 19.64
N ALA A 80 43.12 28.74 19.09
CA ALA A 80 44.32 29.13 18.35
C ALA A 80 44.04 29.53 16.89
N ASP A 81 43.02 28.95 16.25
CA ASP A 81 42.63 29.23 14.86
C ASP A 81 41.17 29.69 14.74
N ALA A 82 41.00 31.01 14.77
CA ALA A 82 39.69 31.63 14.63
C ALA A 82 39.05 31.45 13.23
N ALA A 83 39.86 31.16 12.19
CA ALA A 83 39.33 30.94 10.85
C ALA A 83 38.73 29.53 10.74
N LEU A 84 39.41 28.52 11.28
CA LEU A 84 38.88 27.16 11.42
C LEU A 84 37.60 27.13 12.25
N ALA A 85 37.60 27.83 13.40
CA ALA A 85 36.41 27.93 14.25
C ALA A 85 35.17 28.44 13.49
N ARG A 86 35.32 29.50 12.68
CA ARG A 86 34.21 30.02 11.86
C ARG A 86 33.75 29.04 10.78
N ARG A 87 34.65 28.30 10.14
CA ARG A 87 34.27 27.30 9.13
C ARG A 87 33.45 26.18 9.75
N LEU A 88 33.88 25.68 10.91
CA LEU A 88 33.18 24.63 11.64
C LEU A 88 31.84 25.12 12.20
N ASP A 89 31.72 26.38 12.61
CA ASP A 89 30.43 26.97 13.00
C ASP A 89 29.41 26.93 11.84
N VAL A 90 29.84 27.28 10.62
CA VAL A 90 28.99 27.23 9.43
C VAL A 90 28.58 25.80 9.09
N LEU A 91 29.51 24.85 9.16
CA LEU A 91 29.23 23.44 8.91
C LEU A 91 28.29 22.86 9.97
N LEU A 92 28.50 23.16 11.24
CA LEU A 92 27.65 22.70 12.34
C LEU A 92 26.23 23.29 12.24
N ALA A 93 26.10 24.57 11.85
CA ALA A 93 24.80 25.17 11.56
C ALA A 93 24.08 24.45 10.40
N SER A 94 24.81 24.14 9.32
CA SER A 94 24.29 23.40 8.17
C SER A 94 23.87 21.97 8.56
N TYR A 95 24.63 21.32 9.44
CA TYR A 95 24.31 19.99 9.96
C TYR A 95 23.01 20.02 10.78
N ARG A 96 22.87 20.98 11.70
CA ARG A 96 21.64 21.17 12.49
C ARG A 96 20.43 21.47 11.60
N GLN A 97 20.61 22.23 10.53
CA GLN A 97 19.55 22.47 9.56
C GLN A 97 19.15 21.17 8.84
N ALA A 98 20.12 20.33 8.46
CA ALA A 98 19.87 19.02 7.86
C ALA A 98 19.17 18.04 8.83
N LEU A 99 19.48 18.10 10.13
CA LEU A 99 18.73 17.35 11.16
C LEU A 99 17.27 17.83 11.28
N SER A 100 17.05 19.12 11.03
CA SER A 100 15.74 19.78 11.19
C SER A 100 14.86 19.70 9.94
N THR A 101 15.29 19.02 8.87
CA THR A 101 14.42 18.75 7.72
C THR A 101 13.42 17.66 8.06
N THR A 102 12.53 17.95 9.02
CA THR A 102 11.15 17.55 8.86
C THR A 102 10.69 18.23 7.58
N THR A 103 10.64 17.48 6.48
CA THR A 103 10.08 17.96 5.21
C THR A 103 8.60 18.22 5.43
N THR A 104 8.29 19.38 6.01
CA THR A 104 6.93 19.91 6.03
C THR A 104 6.63 20.34 4.61
N ILE A 105 6.08 19.41 3.83
CA ILE A 105 5.60 19.71 2.49
C ILE A 105 4.26 20.43 2.69
N ASN A 106 4.30 21.76 2.66
CA ASN A 106 3.09 22.55 2.63
C ASN A 106 2.53 22.55 1.20
N THR A 107 1.55 21.70 0.96
CA THR A 107 0.90 21.57 -0.35
C THR A 107 -0.12 22.68 -0.63
N GLY A 108 -0.36 23.63 0.29
CA GLY A 108 -1.35 24.71 0.14
C GLY A 108 -2.82 24.25 0.12
N GLY A 109 -3.06 22.95 0.28
CA GLY A 109 -4.32 22.21 0.12
C GLY A 109 -4.01 20.71 0.08
N GLY A 110 -4.96 19.82 0.39
CA GLY A 110 -4.70 18.39 0.65
C GLY A 110 -3.76 17.66 -0.35
N ALA A 111 -3.05 16.63 0.11
CA ALA A 111 -2.15 15.84 -0.74
C ALA A 111 -2.92 14.79 -1.56
N TYR A 112 -2.63 14.70 -2.85
CA TYR A 112 -3.11 13.61 -3.71
C TYR A 112 -2.03 12.54 -3.83
N ILE A 113 -2.31 11.33 -3.36
CA ILE A 113 -1.41 10.17 -3.46
C ILE A 113 -2.13 9.13 -4.31
N GLY A 114 -1.56 8.83 -5.48
CA GLY A 114 -2.00 7.71 -6.30
C GLY A 114 -1.23 6.45 -5.92
N GLY A 115 -1.94 5.33 -5.71
CA GLY A 115 -1.33 4.04 -5.37
C GLY A 115 -1.22 3.78 -3.87
N ASP A 116 -0.34 2.84 -3.52
CA ASP A 116 -0.15 2.39 -2.14
C ASP A 116 0.68 3.41 -1.35
N MET A 117 0.23 3.72 -0.13
CA MET A 117 0.95 4.55 0.81
C MET A 117 1.35 3.70 2.02
N THR A 118 2.65 3.71 2.34
CA THR A 118 3.19 3.10 3.55
C THR A 118 3.78 4.17 4.44
N VAL A 119 3.35 4.25 5.69
CA VAL A 119 3.92 5.15 6.70
C VAL A 119 4.91 4.35 7.54
N SER A 120 6.20 4.61 7.37
CA SER A 120 7.28 3.93 8.10
C SER A 120 7.58 4.55 9.48
N GLY A 121 6.87 5.63 9.84
CA GLY A 121 6.94 6.28 11.15
C GLY A 121 6.03 7.50 11.23
N GLY A 122 5.52 7.78 12.43
CA GLY A 122 4.57 8.86 12.69
C GLY A 122 3.11 8.49 12.38
N ASP A 123 2.23 9.48 12.50
CA ASP A 123 0.78 9.33 12.27
C ASP A 123 0.38 9.86 10.90
N PHE A 124 -0.49 9.12 10.20
CA PHE A 124 -1.24 9.68 9.08
C PHE A 124 -2.55 10.29 9.58
N VAL A 125 -2.63 11.62 9.56
CA VAL A 125 -3.83 12.35 9.99
C VAL A 125 -4.58 12.88 8.77
N GLY A 126 -5.66 12.20 8.39
CA GLY A 126 -6.64 12.73 7.45
C GLY A 126 -7.56 13.74 8.15
N ARG A 127 -7.49 15.03 7.77
CA ARG A 127 -8.17 16.13 8.48
C ARG A 127 -9.70 16.05 8.49
N ASP A 128 -10.33 15.71 7.36
CA ASP A 128 -11.77 15.95 7.19
C ASP A 128 -12.60 14.66 7.03
N LYS A 129 -12.10 13.69 6.25
CA LYS A 129 -12.83 12.44 5.99
C LYS A 129 -11.88 11.34 5.53
N ILE A 130 -12.01 10.17 6.12
CA ILE A 130 -11.37 8.93 5.65
C ILE A 130 -12.48 8.05 5.09
N HIS A 131 -12.48 7.79 3.79
CA HIS A 131 -13.40 6.84 3.15
C HIS A 131 -12.63 5.55 2.84
N ILE A 132 -12.92 4.49 3.60
CA ILE A 132 -12.28 3.18 3.43
C ILE A 132 -13.23 2.31 2.59
N THR A 133 -12.74 1.81 1.47
CA THR A 133 -13.48 0.88 0.60
C THR A 133 -12.71 -0.43 0.47
N GLY A 134 -13.42 -1.56 0.47
CA GLY A 134 -12.84 -2.91 0.36
C GLY A 134 -13.14 -3.80 1.56
N ASP A 135 -12.60 -5.02 1.54
CA ASP A 135 -12.84 -6.06 2.55
C ASP A 135 -11.80 -6.06 3.70
N GLY A 136 -11.10 -4.94 3.90
CA GLY A 136 -10.03 -4.81 4.90
C GLY A 136 -10.52 -4.61 6.33
N ASN A 137 -9.71 -5.04 7.31
CA ASN A 137 -9.95 -4.78 8.73
C ASN A 137 -9.39 -3.41 9.13
N VAL A 138 -10.18 -2.63 9.88
CA VAL A 138 -9.70 -1.44 10.61
C VAL A 138 -9.45 -1.88 12.04
N VAL A 139 -8.17 -1.94 12.45
CA VAL A 139 -7.76 -2.39 13.79
C VAL A 139 -7.12 -1.21 14.52
N GLY A 140 -7.65 -0.87 15.69
CA GLY A 140 -7.10 0.14 16.59
C GLY A 140 -8.08 0.49 17.72
N ASP A 141 -7.56 0.98 18.83
CA ASP A 141 -8.37 1.34 20.00
C ASP A 141 -9.25 2.56 19.68
N HIS A 142 -10.50 2.55 20.15
CA HIS A 142 -11.48 3.63 19.97
C HIS A 142 -11.89 3.97 18.51
N ASN A 143 -11.64 3.07 17.56
CA ASN A 143 -12.12 3.27 16.19
C ASN A 143 -13.65 3.12 16.07
N SER A 144 -14.30 4.15 15.53
CA SER A 144 -15.72 4.15 15.15
C SER A 144 -15.82 4.18 13.62
N ALA A 145 -15.89 3.00 12.99
CA ALA A 145 -16.12 2.89 11.56
C ALA A 145 -17.60 2.59 11.29
N THR A 146 -18.32 3.51 10.64
CA THR A 146 -19.65 3.20 10.09
C THR A 146 -19.46 2.43 8.78
N VAL A 147 -19.50 1.10 8.86
CA VAL A 147 -19.50 0.25 7.67
C VAL A 147 -20.88 0.32 7.03
N ILE A 148 -21.04 1.17 6.00
CA ILE A 148 -22.20 1.10 5.13
C ILE A 148 -22.00 -0.11 4.21
N LYS A 149 -22.33 -1.31 4.70
CA LYS A 149 -22.45 -2.47 3.82
C LYS A 149 -23.60 -2.18 2.88
N ARG A 150 -23.33 -2.06 1.58
CA ARG A 150 -24.38 -2.33 0.58
C ARG A 150 -24.75 -3.79 0.79
N THR A 151 -25.77 -4.03 1.60
CA THR A 151 -26.35 -5.36 1.74
C THR A 151 -26.74 -5.79 0.34
N GLY A 152 -26.08 -6.83 -0.18
CA GLY A 152 -26.49 -7.45 -1.44
C GLY A 152 -27.94 -7.93 -1.36
N MET A 153 -28.46 -8.43 -2.47
CA MET A 153 -29.80 -9.01 -2.48
C MET A 153 -29.93 -10.07 -1.38
N THR A 154 -31.07 -10.09 -0.71
CA THR A 154 -31.43 -11.14 0.24
C THR A 154 -31.61 -12.48 -0.48
N GLY A 155 -31.57 -13.60 0.26
CA GLY A 155 -31.86 -14.92 -0.30
C GLY A 155 -33.25 -14.99 -0.97
N ALA A 156 -34.23 -14.25 -0.47
CA ALA A 156 -35.57 -14.15 -1.06
C ALA A 156 -35.56 -13.45 -2.43
N GLU A 157 -34.77 -12.39 -2.57
CA GLU A 157 -34.62 -11.69 -3.87
C GLU A 157 -33.87 -12.56 -4.89
N ILE A 158 -32.91 -13.39 -4.45
CA ILE A 158 -32.23 -14.37 -5.31
C ILE A 158 -33.21 -15.46 -5.77
N ALA A 159 -34.03 -15.99 -4.87
CA ALA A 159 -35.08 -16.95 -5.22
C ALA A 159 -36.06 -16.36 -6.25
N ALA A 160 -36.44 -15.09 -6.09
CA ALA A 160 -37.32 -14.40 -7.03
C ALA A 160 -36.71 -14.25 -8.45
N LEU A 161 -35.39 -14.21 -8.59
CA LEU A 161 -34.73 -14.23 -9.91
C LEU A 161 -34.90 -15.59 -10.60
N PHE A 162 -34.73 -16.69 -9.87
CA PHE A 162 -34.97 -18.04 -10.40
C PHE A 162 -36.45 -18.27 -10.73
N ASP A 163 -37.38 -17.82 -9.88
CA ASP A 163 -38.82 -17.90 -10.16
C ASP A 163 -39.19 -17.15 -11.44
N ARG A 164 -38.58 -15.97 -11.66
CA ARG A 164 -38.78 -15.19 -12.89
C ARG A 164 -38.19 -15.90 -14.10
N ALA A 165 -37.00 -16.49 -13.98
CA ALA A 165 -36.38 -17.28 -15.04
C ALA A 165 -37.28 -18.47 -15.44
N LEU A 166 -37.83 -19.19 -14.45
CA LEU A 166 -38.75 -20.31 -14.69
C LEU A 166 -40.07 -19.85 -15.34
N ALA A 167 -40.61 -18.71 -14.91
CA ALA A 167 -41.79 -18.11 -15.52
C ALA A 167 -41.57 -17.71 -16.99
N LEU A 168 -40.36 -17.27 -17.35
CA LEU A 168 -39.99 -17.01 -18.75
C LEU A 168 -39.84 -18.30 -19.55
N ALA A 169 -39.22 -19.34 -18.98
CA ALA A 169 -39.10 -20.66 -19.61
C ALA A 169 -40.47 -21.23 -20.00
N ARG A 170 -41.45 -21.17 -19.09
CA ARG A 170 -42.84 -21.63 -19.33
C ARG A 170 -43.56 -20.95 -20.50
N ARG A 171 -43.14 -19.73 -20.86
CA ARG A 171 -43.73 -18.97 -21.98
C ARG A 171 -43.12 -19.32 -23.33
N LYS A 172 -42.04 -20.09 -23.36
CA LYS A 172 -41.36 -20.48 -24.60
C LYS A 172 -42.16 -21.55 -25.37
N PRO A 173 -41.86 -21.75 -26.67
CA PRO A 173 -42.50 -22.80 -27.47
C PRO A 173 -42.37 -24.18 -26.83
N PRO A 174 -43.37 -25.07 -26.96
CA PRO A 174 -43.38 -26.39 -26.33
C PRO A 174 -42.12 -27.23 -26.61
N GLU A 175 -41.51 -27.06 -27.78
CA GLU A 175 -40.35 -27.82 -28.25
C GLU A 175 -39.08 -27.57 -27.43
N VAL A 176 -38.97 -26.40 -26.79
CA VAL A 176 -37.78 -26.01 -26.00
C VAL A 176 -38.11 -25.73 -24.53
N ARG A 177 -39.39 -25.70 -24.18
CA ARG A 177 -39.86 -25.33 -22.85
C ARG A 177 -39.31 -26.25 -21.76
N GLU A 178 -39.45 -27.56 -21.93
CA GLU A 178 -39.04 -28.55 -20.93
C GLU A 178 -37.53 -28.48 -20.65
N ASP A 179 -36.72 -28.35 -21.71
CA ASP A 179 -35.26 -28.20 -21.59
C ASP A 179 -34.86 -26.93 -20.81
N LEU A 180 -35.56 -25.82 -21.06
CA LEU A 180 -35.30 -24.55 -20.39
C LEU A 180 -35.73 -24.58 -18.93
N GLU A 181 -36.90 -25.16 -18.62
CA GLU A 181 -37.37 -25.32 -17.24
C GLU A 181 -36.39 -26.20 -16.44
N SER A 182 -36.02 -27.37 -16.99
CA SER A 182 -35.04 -28.26 -16.37
C SER A 182 -33.68 -27.58 -16.15
N ALA A 183 -33.20 -26.81 -17.12
CA ALA A 183 -31.93 -26.11 -16.98
C ALA A 183 -31.97 -25.02 -15.89
N VAL A 184 -33.07 -24.27 -15.75
CA VAL A 184 -33.24 -23.29 -14.65
C VAL A 184 -33.25 -23.99 -13.29
N GLU A 185 -33.99 -25.10 -13.15
CA GLU A 185 -34.08 -25.87 -11.92
C GLU A 185 -32.72 -26.45 -11.50
N ILE A 186 -31.99 -27.09 -12.44
CA ILE A 186 -30.63 -27.59 -12.21
C ILE A 186 -29.71 -26.44 -11.77
N ALA A 187 -29.75 -25.30 -12.47
CA ALA A 187 -28.93 -24.16 -12.10
C ALA A 187 -29.25 -23.64 -10.69
N GLN A 188 -30.53 -23.61 -10.30
CA GLN A 188 -30.96 -23.21 -8.96
C GLN A 188 -30.46 -24.18 -7.88
N GLU A 189 -30.67 -25.48 -8.07
CA GLU A 189 -30.24 -26.52 -7.13
C GLU A 189 -28.72 -26.52 -6.94
N GLU A 190 -27.96 -26.50 -8.04
CA GLU A 190 -26.50 -26.47 -7.98
C GLU A 190 -25.98 -25.17 -7.36
N THR A 191 -26.67 -24.04 -7.57
CA THR A 191 -26.33 -22.79 -6.90
C THR A 191 -26.52 -22.86 -5.38
N GLN A 192 -27.57 -23.55 -4.92
CA GLN A 192 -27.87 -23.72 -3.49
C GLN A 192 -26.88 -24.66 -2.79
N LYS A 193 -26.36 -25.67 -3.49
CA LYS A 193 -25.30 -26.57 -2.98
C LYS A 193 -23.96 -25.87 -2.77
N GLY A 194 -23.76 -24.72 -3.40
CA GLY A 194 -22.60 -23.86 -3.18
C GLY A 194 -21.28 -24.48 -3.61
N ASP A 195 -20.37 -24.74 -2.67
CA ASP A 195 -19.07 -25.35 -3.00
C ASP A 195 -19.19 -26.86 -3.33
N ASP A 196 -20.28 -27.51 -2.90
CA ASP A 196 -20.59 -28.91 -3.21
C ASP A 196 -21.32 -29.10 -4.55
N ALA A 197 -21.47 -28.02 -5.32
CA ALA A 197 -22.14 -28.04 -6.62
C ALA A 197 -21.42 -28.93 -7.65
N ASP A 198 -22.19 -29.71 -8.41
CA ASP A 198 -21.72 -30.42 -9.59
C ASP A 198 -21.55 -29.43 -10.75
N LYS A 199 -20.30 -29.04 -10.95
CA LYS A 199 -19.86 -28.12 -12.00
C LYS A 199 -20.24 -28.61 -13.41
N SER A 200 -20.30 -29.92 -13.63
CA SER A 200 -20.62 -30.49 -14.93
C SER A 200 -22.11 -30.35 -15.23
N LEU A 201 -22.97 -30.57 -14.23
CA LEU A 201 -24.42 -30.34 -14.35
C LEU A 201 -24.72 -28.85 -14.55
N LEU A 202 -24.12 -27.99 -13.73
CA LEU A 202 -24.30 -26.54 -13.86
C LEU A 202 -23.82 -26.03 -15.23
N ASN A 203 -22.67 -26.50 -15.73
CA ASN A 203 -22.19 -26.10 -17.05
C ASN A 203 -23.17 -26.51 -18.15
N LYS A 204 -23.66 -27.76 -18.12
CA LYS A 204 -24.66 -28.23 -19.09
C LYS A 204 -25.94 -27.39 -19.05
N ALA A 205 -26.42 -27.04 -17.85
CA ALA A 205 -27.59 -26.18 -17.70
C ALA A 205 -27.34 -24.78 -18.30
N LEU A 206 -26.19 -24.16 -18.01
CA LEU A 206 -25.83 -22.86 -18.57
C LEU A 206 -25.68 -22.90 -20.10
N ASP A 207 -25.15 -23.99 -20.67
CA ASP A 207 -25.03 -24.17 -22.12
C ASP A 207 -26.40 -24.29 -22.79
N VAL A 208 -27.34 -25.03 -22.19
CA VAL A 208 -28.73 -25.12 -22.68
C VAL A 208 -29.41 -23.74 -22.67
N LEU A 209 -29.26 -22.99 -21.57
CA LEU A 209 -29.81 -21.64 -21.45
C LEU A 209 -29.17 -20.67 -22.46
N LEU A 210 -27.86 -20.76 -22.69
CA LEU A 210 -27.14 -19.94 -23.66
C LEU A 210 -27.61 -20.18 -25.11
N ASP A 211 -27.92 -21.44 -25.45
CA ASP A 211 -28.36 -21.82 -26.78
C ASP A 211 -29.83 -21.46 -27.01
N LYS A 212 -30.72 -21.86 -26.09
CA LYS A 212 -32.18 -21.87 -26.29
C LYS A 212 -32.92 -20.72 -25.60
N GLY A 213 -32.31 -20.04 -24.62
CA GLY A 213 -32.97 -19.04 -23.79
C GLY A 213 -32.02 -17.97 -23.24
N PRO A 214 -31.33 -17.19 -24.10
CA PRO A 214 -30.35 -16.20 -23.66
C PRO A 214 -30.92 -15.13 -22.71
N ASP A 215 -32.20 -14.79 -22.86
CA ASP A 215 -32.94 -13.89 -21.98
C ASP A 215 -33.16 -14.48 -20.57
N ILE A 216 -33.33 -15.80 -20.48
CA ILE A 216 -33.47 -16.53 -19.23
C ILE A 216 -32.10 -16.69 -18.56
N LEU A 217 -31.06 -16.94 -19.37
CA LEU A 217 -29.68 -17.05 -18.88
C LEU A 217 -29.26 -15.82 -18.08
N GLU A 218 -29.58 -14.61 -18.54
CA GLU A 218 -29.18 -13.38 -17.84
C GLU A 218 -29.69 -13.32 -16.40
N LEU A 219 -30.95 -13.69 -16.16
CA LEU A 219 -31.54 -13.73 -14.81
C LEU A 219 -30.87 -14.79 -13.92
N VAL A 220 -30.58 -15.96 -14.48
CA VAL A 220 -29.87 -17.05 -13.78
C VAL A 220 -28.45 -16.61 -13.41
N LEU A 221 -27.75 -15.92 -14.32
CA LEU A 221 -26.41 -15.39 -14.06
C LEU A 221 -26.41 -14.32 -12.98
N ASP A 222 -27.41 -13.43 -12.94
CA ASP A 222 -27.53 -12.42 -11.89
C ASP A 222 -27.81 -13.05 -10.52
N ALA A 223 -28.58 -14.15 -10.50
CA ALA A 223 -28.78 -14.92 -9.28
C ALA A 223 -27.47 -15.58 -8.80
N ILE A 224 -26.73 -16.26 -9.68
CA ILE A 224 -25.49 -16.97 -9.33
C ILE A 224 -24.37 -16.00 -8.91
N LEU A 225 -24.24 -14.87 -9.61
CA LEU A 225 -23.17 -13.89 -9.37
C LEU A 225 -23.48 -12.94 -8.21
N ASN A 226 -24.66 -13.05 -7.62
CA ASN A 226 -24.99 -12.27 -6.44
C ASN A 226 -24.03 -12.62 -5.28
N PRO A 227 -23.41 -11.63 -4.60
CA PRO A 227 -22.52 -11.90 -3.48
C PRO A 227 -23.17 -12.71 -2.36
N ALA A 228 -24.48 -12.50 -2.15
CA ALA A 228 -25.27 -13.18 -1.13
C ALA A 228 -25.80 -14.55 -1.56
N ALA A 229 -25.62 -14.94 -2.83
CA ALA A 229 -25.94 -16.28 -3.27
C ALA A 229 -24.98 -17.27 -2.62
N ALA A 230 -25.53 -18.43 -2.23
CA ALA A 230 -24.75 -19.57 -1.76
C ALA A 230 -23.81 -20.16 -2.83
N ALA A 231 -23.78 -19.60 -4.06
CA ALA A 231 -22.94 -20.04 -5.15
C ALA A 231 -21.46 -20.16 -4.75
N GLY A 232 -20.92 -21.37 -4.85
CA GLY A 232 -19.51 -21.65 -4.63
C GLY A 232 -18.61 -21.02 -5.69
N LYS A 233 -17.30 -21.02 -5.44
CA LYS A 233 -16.32 -20.37 -6.34
C LYS A 233 -16.39 -20.91 -7.76
N GLY A 234 -16.62 -22.22 -7.90
CA GLY A 234 -16.76 -22.89 -9.21
C GLY A 234 -17.98 -22.41 -10.00
N ALA A 235 -19.14 -22.34 -9.36
CA ALA A 235 -20.38 -21.86 -9.98
C ALA A 235 -20.24 -20.41 -10.46
N ARG A 236 -19.65 -19.53 -9.64
CA ARG A 236 -19.39 -18.13 -10.02
C ARG A 236 -18.46 -18.01 -11.22
N MET A 237 -17.47 -18.89 -11.35
CA MET A 237 -16.55 -18.90 -12.49
C MET A 237 -17.27 -19.30 -13.77
N LEU A 238 -18.06 -20.38 -13.76
CA LEU A 238 -18.85 -20.84 -14.91
C LEU A 238 -19.86 -19.77 -15.34
N ALA A 239 -20.55 -19.14 -14.38
CA ALA A 239 -21.47 -18.04 -14.66
C ALA A 239 -20.76 -16.85 -15.33
N LYS A 240 -19.56 -16.46 -14.87
CA LYS A 240 -18.76 -15.40 -15.54
C LYS A 240 -18.40 -15.78 -16.98
N GLN A 241 -18.02 -17.04 -17.23
CA GLN A 241 -17.70 -17.53 -18.56
C GLN A 241 -18.92 -17.49 -19.49
N ALA A 242 -20.07 -18.02 -19.03
CA ALA A 242 -21.33 -17.98 -19.75
C ALA A 242 -21.77 -16.53 -20.07
N ARG A 243 -21.60 -15.60 -19.12
CA ARG A 243 -21.88 -14.17 -19.33
C ARG A 243 -21.00 -13.55 -20.43
N GLY A 244 -19.72 -13.92 -20.46
CA GLY A 244 -18.80 -13.49 -21.50
C GLY A 244 -19.16 -14.03 -22.89
N THR A 245 -19.66 -15.26 -22.96
CA THR A 245 -20.12 -15.85 -24.23
C THR A 245 -21.43 -15.24 -24.71
N LEU A 246 -22.41 -15.02 -23.82
CA LEU A 246 -23.67 -14.35 -24.13
C LEU A 246 -23.43 -12.98 -24.78
N ARG A 247 -22.59 -12.15 -24.15
CA ARG A 247 -22.24 -10.81 -24.68
C ARG A 247 -21.59 -10.84 -26.05
N ARG A 248 -20.79 -11.88 -26.36
CA ARG A 248 -20.19 -12.04 -27.69
C ARG A 248 -21.25 -12.36 -28.74
N LYS A 249 -22.19 -13.27 -28.43
CA LYS A 249 -23.30 -13.64 -29.32
C LYS A 249 -24.22 -12.44 -29.62
N ASP A 250 -24.48 -11.61 -28.62
CA ASP A 250 -25.25 -10.37 -28.78
C ASP A 250 -24.53 -9.36 -29.69
N ALA A 251 -23.22 -9.20 -29.52
CA ALA A 251 -22.41 -8.31 -30.35
C ALA A 251 -22.35 -8.77 -31.81
N GLU A 252 -22.21 -10.08 -32.06
CA GLU A 252 -22.24 -10.65 -33.42
C GLU A 252 -23.60 -10.42 -34.11
N THR A 253 -24.70 -10.58 -33.36
CA THR A 253 -26.06 -10.36 -33.88
C THR A 253 -26.31 -8.90 -34.27
N LEU A 254 -25.74 -7.95 -33.52
CA LEU A 254 -25.84 -6.51 -33.84
C LEU A 254 -25.09 -6.12 -35.12
N ILE A 255 -23.96 -6.77 -35.42
CA ILE A 255 -23.19 -6.51 -36.64
C ILE A 255 -23.94 -6.99 -37.89
N TYR A 256 -24.62 -8.14 -37.82
CA TYR A 256 -25.36 -8.71 -38.95
C TYR A 256 -26.66 -7.98 -39.29
N ASN A 257 -27.28 -7.26 -38.35
CA ASN A 257 -28.53 -6.53 -38.58
C ASN A 257 -28.32 -5.07 -39.08
N HIS A 258 -27.07 -4.66 -39.35
CA HIS A 258 -26.73 -3.32 -39.85
C HIS A 258 -26.02 -3.34 -41.22
N VAL A 259 -26.11 -4.46 -41.94
CA VAL A 259 -25.71 -4.63 -43.34
C VAL A 259 -26.96 -4.94 -44.16
#